data_AF-A0A971HD27-F1
#
_entry.id   AF-A0A971HD27-F1
#
_cell.length_a   1.000
_cell.length_b   1.000
_cell.length_c   1.000
_cell.angle_alpha   90.00
_cell.angle_beta   90.00
_cell.angle_gamma   90.00
#
_symmetry.space_group_name_H-M   'P 1'
#
loop_
_entity.id
_entity.type
_entity.pdbx_description
1 polymer ?
#
loop_
_entity_poly.entity_id
_entity_poly.type
_entity_poly.pdbx_seq_one_letter_code
_entity_poly.pdbx_strand_id
1 'polypeptide(L)'
;MSKSKSKKELDRDLMFSKIMPALTENPFSSVSTSSRRLNSIPEVEADSISVLRDRVFLSSGSLDDPDGLSTMNVMENLVLRNIDSVIRRFNVCGCDRCRCDICACALNQLPPHYIVAQKDKIEKAESEISQKLVIDALIKAVIQVRAHPRH
;
A
#
# COMPACT_ATOMS: atom_id res chain seq x y z
N MET A 1 69.11 1.02 9.62
CA MET A 1 68.06 0.47 10.51
C MET A 1 66.80 0.24 9.69
N SER A 2 66.39 -1.02 9.62
CA SER A 2 65.32 -1.55 8.78
C SER A 2 63.96 -1.35 9.46
N LYS A 3 62.91 -0.94 8.73
CA LYS A 3 61.52 -1.18 9.15
C LYS A 3 60.74 -1.86 8.04
N SER A 4 60.20 -3.00 8.45
CA SER A 4 59.62 -4.09 7.68
C SER A 4 58.18 -3.81 7.24
N LYS A 5 57.79 -4.43 6.12
CA LYS A 5 56.46 -4.42 5.49
C LYS A 5 55.34 -4.84 6.47
N SER A 6 54.22 -4.11 6.54
CA SER A 6 52.94 -4.67 7.04
C SER A 6 52.10 -5.16 5.85
N LYS A 7 51.76 -6.44 5.92
CA LYS A 7 51.02 -7.21 4.92
C LYS A 7 49.53 -7.03 5.18
N LYS A 8 48.78 -6.58 4.16
CA LYS A 8 47.34 -6.81 3.94
C LYS A 8 46.41 -6.43 5.10
N GLU A 9 46.17 -5.14 5.27
CA GLU A 9 44.87 -4.70 5.77
C GLU A 9 43.90 -4.87 4.59
N LEU A 10 43.24 -6.02 4.53
CA LEU A 10 42.26 -6.31 3.49
C LEU A 10 41.12 -5.31 3.69
N ASP A 11 40.96 -4.42 2.73
CA ASP A 11 39.92 -3.40 2.70
C ASP A 11 38.57 -4.05 3.03
N ARG A 12 38.06 -3.74 4.22
CA ARG A 12 36.82 -4.31 4.75
C ARG A 12 35.65 -4.01 3.82
N ASP A 13 35.69 -2.89 3.11
CA ASP A 13 34.64 -2.46 2.18
C ASP A 13 34.69 -3.29 0.88
N LEU A 14 35.89 -3.63 0.43
CA LEU A 14 36.11 -4.56 -0.69
C LEU A 14 35.71 -6.01 -0.34
N MET A 15 35.85 -6.41 0.92
CA MET A 15 35.35 -7.69 1.41
C MET A 15 33.83 -7.69 1.52
N PHE A 16 33.24 -6.62 2.09
CA PHE A 16 31.79 -6.50 2.26
C PHE A 16 31.06 -6.52 0.91
N SER A 17 31.56 -5.79 -0.08
CA SER A 17 30.99 -5.78 -1.43
C SER A 17 31.03 -7.15 -2.12
N LYS A 18 32.04 -7.98 -1.82
CA LYS A 18 32.16 -9.33 -2.38
C LYS A 18 31.41 -10.41 -1.59
N ILE A 19 31.21 -10.20 -0.29
CA ILE A 19 30.50 -11.14 0.60
C ILE A 19 28.98 -10.90 0.53
N MET A 20 28.52 -9.67 0.27
CA MET A 20 27.10 -9.35 0.06
C MET A 20 26.81 -8.76 -1.34
N PRO A 21 26.70 -9.59 -2.39
CA PRO A 21 26.32 -9.15 -3.74
C PRO A 21 24.89 -8.61 -3.85
N ALA A 22 24.03 -8.91 -2.88
CA ALA A 22 22.61 -8.54 -2.91
C ALA A 22 22.34 -7.02 -2.77
N LEU A 23 23.35 -6.22 -2.39
CA LEU A 23 23.22 -4.76 -2.33
C LEU A 23 23.53 -4.07 -3.67
N THR A 24 24.26 -4.72 -4.57
CA THR A 24 24.62 -4.14 -5.89
C THR A 24 23.65 -4.50 -7.00
N GLU A 25 22.94 -5.63 -6.88
CA GLU A 25 22.08 -6.15 -7.97
C GLU A 25 20.62 -6.35 -7.58
N ASN A 26 20.15 -5.70 -6.51
CA ASN A 26 18.71 -5.66 -6.29
C ASN A 26 18.09 -4.62 -7.23
N PRO A 27 17.19 -5.00 -8.16
CA PRO A 27 16.50 -4.05 -9.05
C PRO A 27 15.67 -3.01 -8.26
N PHE A 28 15.46 -3.25 -6.96
CA PHE A 28 14.81 -2.32 -6.05
C PHE A 28 15.73 -1.23 -5.45
N SER A 29 17.06 -1.34 -5.56
CA SER A 29 18.02 -0.47 -4.87
C SER A 29 18.69 0.60 -5.75
N SER A 30 18.40 0.65 -7.05
CA SER A 30 19.16 1.45 -8.03
C SER A 30 18.84 2.94 -8.10
N VAL A 31 18.10 3.51 -7.13
CA VAL A 31 17.87 4.96 -7.07
C VAL A 31 18.38 5.52 -5.76
N SER A 32 19.70 5.75 -5.71
CA SER A 32 20.31 7.01 -5.25
C SER A 32 21.77 6.78 -4.87
N THR A 33 22.71 7.26 -5.69
CA THR A 33 24.02 7.76 -5.22
C THR A 33 24.69 8.56 -6.33
N SER A 34 24.27 9.83 -6.49
CA SER A 34 25.20 10.88 -6.87
C SER A 34 25.44 11.73 -5.63
N SER A 35 26.63 11.58 -5.06
CA SER A 35 27.10 12.31 -3.90
C SER A 35 27.28 13.79 -4.23
N ARG A 36 26.53 14.68 -3.58
CA ARG A 36 26.94 16.07 -3.37
C ARG A 36 26.48 16.58 -2.00
N ARG A 37 27.43 17.18 -1.29
CA ARG A 37 27.37 17.60 0.13
C ARG A 37 26.31 18.67 0.41
N LEU A 38 25.64 18.48 1.56
CA LEU A 38 25.15 19.44 2.57
C LEU A 38 24.77 20.85 2.10
N ASN A 39 23.46 21.09 2.00
CA ASN A 39 22.81 22.27 2.58
C ASN A 39 21.34 21.94 2.91
N SER A 40 20.89 22.48 4.04
CA SER A 40 19.69 22.15 4.83
C SER A 40 18.34 22.26 4.12
N ILE A 41 17.57 21.17 4.15
CA ILE A 41 16.09 21.13 4.15
C ILE A 41 15.71 19.95 5.07
N PRO A 42 14.73 20.06 5.99
CA PRO A 42 14.23 18.89 6.69
C PRO A 42 13.41 18.06 5.71
N GLU A 43 14.07 17.13 5.03
CA GLU A 43 13.43 16.14 4.17
C GLU A 43 12.85 15.05 5.05
N VAL A 44 11.53 14.88 4.99
CA VAL A 44 10.83 13.75 5.60
C VAL A 44 11.33 12.50 4.90
N GLU A 45 12.21 11.75 5.55
CA GLU A 45 12.65 10.43 5.10
C GLU A 45 11.40 9.58 4.88
N ALA A 46 11.01 9.37 3.61
CA ALA A 46 9.88 8.51 3.31
C ALA A 46 10.22 7.11 3.82
N ASP A 47 9.52 6.67 4.87
CA ASP A 47 9.69 5.35 5.46
C ASP A 47 9.70 4.29 4.35
N SER A 48 10.70 3.41 4.35
CA SER A 48 10.86 2.32 3.37
C SER A 48 9.57 1.50 3.19
N ILE A 49 8.75 1.41 4.24
CA ILE A 49 7.43 0.77 4.25
C ILE A 49 6.41 1.51 3.36
N SER A 50 6.39 2.84 3.39
CA SER A 50 5.47 3.66 2.59
C SER A 50 5.75 3.50 1.11
N VAL A 51 7.03 3.53 0.73
CA VAL A 51 7.47 3.32 -0.67
C VAL A 51 7.07 1.92 -1.17
N LEU A 52 7.21 0.90 -0.33
CA LEU A 52 6.78 -0.46 -0.69
C LEU A 52 5.27 -0.55 -0.84
N ARG A 53 4.50 0.12 0.02
CA ARG A 53 3.03 0.13 -0.04
C ARG A 53 2.53 0.73 -1.35
N ASP A 54 3.13 1.84 -1.77
CA ASP A 54 2.75 2.51 -3.02
C ASP A 54 3.01 1.65 -4.25
N ARG A 55 4.08 0.85 -4.24
CA ARG A 55 4.41 -0.08 -5.34
C ARG A 55 3.51 -1.31 -5.36
N VAL A 56 3.15 -1.85 -4.19
CA VAL A 56 2.41 -3.13 -4.10
C VAL A 56 0.91 -2.92 -4.30
N PHE A 57 0.35 -1.86 -3.72
CA PHE A 57 -1.11 -1.62 -3.67
C PHE A 57 -1.56 -0.44 -4.55
N LEU A 58 -0.68 0.10 -5.42
CA LEU A 58 -0.94 1.23 -6.32
C LEU A 58 -1.73 2.38 -5.64
N SER A 59 -1.12 3.00 -4.63
CA SER A 59 -1.80 4.09 -3.91
C SER A 59 -1.81 5.41 -4.67
N SER A 60 -0.84 5.73 -5.54
CA SER A 60 -0.74 7.10 -6.10
C SER A 60 0.07 7.34 -7.41
N GLY A 61 0.48 6.37 -8.23
CA GLY A 61 1.29 6.77 -9.39
C GLY A 61 1.63 5.74 -10.46
N SER A 62 0.69 5.51 -11.39
CA SER A 62 0.91 5.14 -12.81
C SER A 62 -0.48 4.89 -13.43
N LEU A 63 -1.20 5.95 -13.76
CA LEU A 63 -2.64 5.88 -14.05
C LEU A 63 -3.02 5.36 -15.45
N ASP A 64 -2.05 5.05 -16.32
CA ASP A 64 -2.36 4.78 -17.73
C ASP A 64 -1.61 3.57 -18.33
N ASP A 65 -1.00 2.71 -17.50
CA ASP A 65 -0.40 1.46 -17.99
C ASP A 65 -1.47 0.35 -18.02
N PRO A 66 -2.06 0.02 -19.19
CA PRO A 66 -3.08 -1.04 -19.29
C PRO A 66 -2.54 -2.40 -18.84
N ASP A 67 -1.21 -2.57 -18.89
CA ASP A 67 -0.53 -3.80 -18.52
C ASP A 67 -0.07 -3.85 -17.04
N GLY A 68 -0.32 -2.79 -16.26
CA GLY A 68 0.06 -2.71 -14.86
C GLY A 68 -0.63 -3.76 -13.98
N LEU A 69 0.15 -4.59 -13.30
CA LEU A 69 -0.35 -5.55 -12.31
C LEU A 69 -0.54 -4.85 -10.96
N SER A 70 -1.75 -4.92 -10.40
CA SER A 70 -2.05 -4.37 -9.06
C SER A 70 -2.54 -5.46 -8.11
N THR A 71 -2.09 -5.40 -6.86
CA THR A 71 -2.64 -6.23 -5.77
C THR A 71 -3.75 -5.46 -5.09
N MET A 72 -4.96 -6.00 -5.03
CA MET A 72 -6.07 -5.34 -4.34
C MET A 72 -7.07 -6.33 -3.73
N ASN A 73 -7.75 -5.89 -2.68
CA ASN A 73 -8.93 -6.57 -2.16
C ASN A 73 -10.15 -6.15 -2.97
N VAL A 74 -10.77 -7.10 -3.66
CA VAL A 74 -11.95 -6.84 -4.51
C VAL A 74 -13.12 -6.28 -3.68
N MET A 75 -13.22 -6.69 -2.41
CA MET A 75 -14.27 -6.19 -1.51
C MET A 75 -14.16 -4.69 -1.25
N GLU A 76 -12.95 -4.11 -1.27
CA GLU A 76 -12.75 -2.66 -1.07
C GLU A 76 -13.45 -1.85 -2.15
N ASN A 77 -13.28 -2.22 -3.41
CA ASN A 77 -13.91 -1.48 -4.51
C ASN A 77 -15.44 -1.62 -4.46
N LEU A 78 -15.95 -2.81 -4.15
CA LEU A 78 -17.38 -3.04 -3.99
C LEU A 78 -17.98 -2.23 -2.84
N VAL A 79 -17.29 -2.14 -1.70
CA VAL A 79 -17.71 -1.31 -0.56
C VAL A 79 -17.73 0.18 -0.94
N LEU A 80 -16.64 0.67 -1.57
CA LEU A 80 -16.52 2.07 -1.99
C LEU A 80 -17.58 2.50 -3.01
N ARG A 81 -17.98 1.61 -3.93
CA ARG A 81 -19.07 1.92 -4.88
C ARG A 81 -20.43 2.03 -4.22
N ASN A 82 -20.67 1.30 -3.13
CA ASN A 82 -21.98 1.18 -2.50
C ASN A 82 -22.17 2.08 -1.28
N ILE A 83 -21.09 2.56 -0.64
CA ILE A 83 -21.16 3.28 0.63
C ILE A 83 -22.06 4.52 0.58
N ASP A 84 -21.91 5.39 -0.43
CA ASP A 84 -22.69 6.62 -0.53
C ASP A 84 -24.19 6.33 -0.71
N SER A 85 -24.52 5.27 -1.43
CA SER A 85 -25.91 4.83 -1.60
C SER A 85 -26.52 4.39 -0.27
N VAL A 86 -25.77 3.67 0.55
CA VAL A 86 -26.24 3.23 1.88
C VAL A 86 -26.34 4.41 2.84
N ILE A 87 -25.36 5.32 2.87
CA ILE A 87 -25.41 6.51 3.72
C ILE A 87 -26.68 7.34 3.44
N ARG A 88 -26.99 7.60 2.17
CA ARG A 88 -28.19 8.34 1.76
C ARG A 88 -29.48 7.61 2.14
N ARG A 89 -29.54 6.28 1.94
CA ARG A 89 -30.73 5.47 2.25
C ARG A 89 -31.04 5.42 3.74
N PHE A 90 -30.03 5.35 4.59
CA PHE A 90 -30.21 5.25 6.05
C PHE A 90 -30.12 6.60 6.77
N ASN A 91 -29.93 7.69 6.03
CA ASN A 91 -29.82 9.06 6.53
C ASN A 91 -28.84 9.21 7.71
N VAL A 92 -27.64 8.65 7.53
CA VAL A 92 -26.54 8.76 8.51
C VAL A 92 -25.55 9.86 8.14
N CYS A 93 -24.70 10.25 9.10
CA CYS A 93 -23.66 11.26 8.86
C CYS A 93 -22.74 10.85 7.71
N GLY A 94 -22.57 11.73 6.73
CA GLY A 94 -21.73 11.53 5.55
C GLY A 94 -20.33 12.15 5.66
N CYS A 95 -19.88 12.54 6.86
CA CYS A 95 -18.54 13.08 7.03
C CYS A 95 -17.46 12.03 6.74
N ASP A 96 -16.25 12.48 6.43
CA ASP A 96 -15.16 11.57 6.06
C ASP A 96 -14.82 10.59 7.18
N ARG A 97 -14.90 11.01 8.45
CA ARG A 97 -14.74 10.11 9.60
C ARG A 97 -15.77 8.98 9.60
N CYS A 98 -17.06 9.30 9.46
CA CYS A 98 -18.11 8.27 9.42
C CYS A 98 -17.98 7.36 8.20
N ARG A 99 -17.60 7.91 7.04
CA ARG A 99 -17.34 7.11 5.85
C ARG A 99 -16.21 6.11 6.07
N CYS A 100 -15.09 6.56 6.63
CA CYS A 100 -13.96 5.69 6.96
C CYS A 100 -14.35 4.62 7.98
N ASP A 101 -15.08 4.99 9.04
CA ASP A 101 -15.54 4.04 10.06
C ASP A 101 -16.49 2.98 9.46
N ILE A 102 -17.43 3.39 8.60
CA ILE A 102 -18.35 2.47 7.93
C ILE A 102 -17.59 1.50 7.01
N CYS A 103 -16.66 2.02 6.19
CA CYS A 103 -15.81 1.19 5.33
C CYS A 103 -15.02 0.17 6.16
N ALA A 104 -14.34 0.62 7.22
CA ALA A 104 -13.52 -0.24 8.07
C ALA A 104 -14.36 -1.33 8.75
N CYS A 105 -15.50 -0.96 9.34
CA CYS A 105 -16.41 -1.91 9.96
C CYS A 105 -16.94 -2.94 8.95
N ALA A 106 -17.31 -2.52 7.73
CA ALA A 106 -17.81 -3.42 6.70
C ALA A 106 -16.72 -4.38 6.21
N LEU A 107 -15.53 -3.87 5.89
CA LEU A 107 -14.41 -4.67 5.37
C LEU A 107 -13.89 -5.69 6.39
N ASN A 108 -13.91 -5.35 7.68
CA ASN A 108 -13.55 -6.29 8.75
C ASN A 108 -14.56 -7.43 8.93
N GLN A 109 -15.80 -7.27 8.46
CA GLN A 109 -16.84 -8.31 8.51
C GLN A 109 -16.87 -9.17 7.25
N LEU A 110 -16.40 -8.64 6.11
CA LEU A 110 -16.37 -9.35 4.84
C LEU A 110 -15.16 -10.28 4.77
N PRO A 111 -15.29 -11.47 4.16
CA PRO A 111 -14.14 -12.30 3.88
C PRO A 111 -13.22 -11.56 2.87
N PRO A 112 -11.92 -11.40 3.18
CA PRO A 112 -11.02 -10.71 2.28
C PRO A 112 -10.86 -11.51 0.98
N HIS A 113 -10.85 -10.81 -0.17
CA HIS A 113 -10.65 -11.43 -1.47
C HIS A 113 -9.59 -10.66 -2.24
N TYR A 114 -8.32 -11.02 -1.99
CA TYR A 114 -7.17 -10.40 -2.64
C TYR A 114 -6.88 -11.05 -3.98
N ILE A 115 -6.68 -10.22 -5.01
CA ILE A 115 -6.25 -10.64 -6.34
C ILE A 115 -5.07 -9.80 -6.79
N VAL A 116 -4.25 -10.38 -7.66
CA VAL A 116 -3.21 -9.65 -8.41
C VAL A 116 -3.62 -9.67 -9.87
N ALA A 117 -4.05 -8.53 -10.39
CA ALA A 117 -4.62 -8.49 -11.74
C ALA A 117 -4.50 -7.10 -12.39
N GLN A 118 -4.64 -7.09 -13.71
CA GLN A 118 -4.85 -5.87 -14.50
C GLN A 118 -6.28 -5.37 -14.33
N LYS A 119 -6.51 -4.10 -14.65
CA LYS A 119 -7.80 -3.41 -14.50
C LYS A 119 -8.99 -4.18 -15.08
N ASP A 120 -8.85 -4.71 -16.30
CA ASP A 120 -9.94 -5.45 -16.98
C ASP A 120 -10.34 -6.75 -16.26
N LYS A 121 -9.41 -7.37 -15.55
CA LYS A 121 -9.66 -8.61 -14.80
C LYS A 121 -10.25 -8.33 -13.43
N ILE A 122 -9.97 -7.17 -12.85
CA ILE A 122 -10.56 -6.72 -11.58
C ILE A 122 -12.07 -6.57 -11.73
N GLU A 123 -12.54 -5.92 -12.79
CA GLU A 123 -13.98 -5.72 -13.04
C GLU A 123 -14.73 -7.05 -13.20
N LYS A 124 -14.09 -8.05 -13.83
CA LYS A 124 -14.66 -9.40 -13.93
C LYS A 124 -14.77 -10.07 -12.56
N ALA A 125 -13.71 -10.03 -11.77
CA ALA A 125 -13.73 -10.59 -10.41
C ALA A 125 -14.78 -9.93 -9.51
N GLU A 126 -15.01 -8.63 -9.66
CA GLU A 126 -16.08 -7.92 -8.95
C GLU A 126 -17.48 -8.42 -9.32
N SER A 127 -17.70 -8.73 -10.60
CA SER A 127 -19.01 -9.18 -11.10
C SER A 127 -19.39 -10.58 -10.60
N GLU A 128 -18.40 -11.41 -10.24
CA GLU A 128 -18.61 -12.76 -9.69
C GLU A 128 -19.04 -12.72 -8.21
N ILE A 129 -18.77 -11.62 -7.50
CA ILE A 129 -19.06 -11.48 -6.08
C ILE A 129 -20.54 -11.10 -5.87
N SER A 130 -21.18 -11.79 -4.93
CA SER A 130 -22.57 -11.50 -4.55
C SER A 130 -22.70 -10.13 -3.88
N GLN A 131 -23.33 -9.18 -4.56
CA GLN A 131 -23.61 -7.85 -4.03
C GLN A 131 -24.42 -7.86 -2.72
N LYS A 132 -25.23 -8.90 -2.50
CA LYS A 132 -26.03 -9.05 -1.28
C LYS A 132 -25.15 -9.11 -0.03
N LEU A 133 -24.00 -9.79 -0.11
CA LEU A 133 -23.07 -9.92 1.01
C LEU A 133 -22.48 -8.57 1.39
N VAL A 134 -22.06 -7.79 0.38
CA VAL A 134 -21.48 -6.45 0.57
C VAL A 134 -22.50 -5.49 1.18
N ILE A 135 -23.73 -5.50 0.66
CA ILE A 135 -24.80 -4.64 1.17
C ILE A 135 -25.17 -5.00 2.62
N ASP A 136 -25.27 -6.29 2.96
CA ASP A 136 -25.58 -6.72 4.33
C ASP A 136 -24.50 -6.27 5.34
N ALA A 137 -23.22 -6.42 4.98
CA ALA A 137 -22.11 -5.93 5.79
C ALA A 137 -22.15 -4.40 5.96
N LEU A 138 -22.43 -3.66 4.88
CA LEU A 138 -22.60 -2.21 4.92
C LEU A 138 -23.74 -1.79 5.84
N ILE A 139 -24.89 -2.45 5.78
CA ILE A 139 -26.04 -2.13 6.65
C ILE A 139 -25.66 -2.34 8.12
N LYS A 140 -25.01 -3.46 8.46
CA LYS A 140 -24.52 -3.73 9.82
C LYS A 140 -23.53 -2.67 10.29
N ALA A 141 -22.57 -2.30 9.43
CA ALA A 141 -21.58 -1.25 9.72
C ALA A 141 -22.25 0.10 9.95
N VAL A 142 -23.22 0.50 9.12
CA VAL A 142 -23.97 1.75 9.28
C VAL A 142 -24.72 1.78 10.62
N ILE A 143 -25.40 0.69 10.99
CA ILE A 143 -26.10 0.60 12.29
C ILE A 143 -25.11 0.78 13.44
N GLN A 144 -23.94 0.14 13.37
CA GLN A 144 -22.91 0.20 14.40
C GLN A 144 -22.32 1.61 14.56
N VAL A 145 -21.95 2.25 13.45
CA VAL A 145 -21.37 3.62 13.46
C VAL A 145 -22.42 4.64 13.89
N ARG A 146 -23.69 4.48 13.48
CA ARG A 146 -24.78 5.34 13.91
C ARG A 146 -25.03 5.25 15.42
N ALA A 147 -24.87 4.07 16.01
CA ALA A 147 -25.05 3.89 17.45
C ALA A 147 -23.93 4.56 18.27
N HIS A 148 -22.71 4.66 17.72
CA HIS A 148 -21.54 5.20 18.42
C HIS A 148 -20.68 6.09 17.50
N PRO A 149 -21.17 7.28 17.10
CA PRO A 149 -20.41 8.19 16.25
C PRO A 149 -19.19 8.74 16.99
N ARG A 150 -18.06 8.85 16.29
CA ARG A 150 -16.78 9.38 16.81
C ARG A 150 -16.41 10.77 16.26
N HIS A 151 -17.33 11.41 15.54
CA HIS A 151 -17.13 12.72 14.95
C HIS A 151 -17.60 13.83 15.88
#